data_AF-A0A511ZLB9-F1
#
_entry.id   AF-A0A511ZLB9-F1
#
_cell.length_a   1.000
_cell.length_b   1.000
_cell.length_c   1.000
_cell.angle_alpha   90.00
_cell.angle_beta   90.00
_cell.angle_gamma   90.00
#
_symmetry.space_group_name_H-M   'P 1'
#
loop_
_entity.id
_entity.type
_entity.pdbx_description
1 polymer ?
#
loop_
_entity_poly.entity_id
_entity_poly.type
_entity_poly.pdbx_seq_one_letter_code
_entity_poly.pdbx_strand_id
1 'polypeptide(L)'
;MLKNIFSKSKLLAACITSFNMGFVFTMITESASKEINTAFFTVASEVLLFSFLFSLWYIAPIVFLAGIPASAGIDKITSGIMNTEAGNTLRAVLHVLAGIVIALLAYFVLGGVFPDFNNREMIINFIFLSAYPSVFFWLIDTLANKKNTKA
;
A
#
# COMPACT_ATOMS: atom_id res chain seq x y z
N MET A 1 -15.92 -4.07 19.47
CA MET A 1 -14.48 -4.14 19.13
C MET A 1 -14.21 -3.97 17.63
N LEU A 2 -14.93 -4.67 16.73
CA LEU A 2 -14.81 -4.53 15.26
C LEU A 2 -15.13 -3.12 14.69
N LYS A 3 -16.02 -2.36 15.35
CA LYS A 3 -16.46 -1.02 14.90
C LYS A 3 -15.35 0.04 14.79
N ASN A 4 -14.17 -0.19 15.39
CA ASN A 4 -13.03 0.75 15.37
C ASN A 4 -11.92 0.39 14.35
N ILE A 5 -11.98 -0.78 13.70
CA ILE A 5 -10.93 -1.21 12.77
C ILE A 5 -11.14 -0.59 11.38
N PHE A 6 -12.40 -0.50 10.93
CA PHE A 6 -12.77 0.05 9.62
C PHE A 6 -13.32 1.48 9.75
N SER A 7 -12.47 2.43 10.14
CA SER A 7 -12.85 3.85 10.08
C SER A 7 -13.00 4.31 8.63
N LYS A 8 -13.78 5.38 8.40
CA LYS A 8 -13.92 6.00 7.06
C LYS A 8 -12.56 6.41 6.47
N SER A 9 -11.65 6.88 7.31
CA SER A 9 -10.28 7.25 6.92
C SER A 9 -9.46 6.05 6.46
N LYS A 10 -9.53 4.91 7.17
CA LYS A 10 -8.82 3.69 6.79
C LYS A 10 -9.39 3.03 5.55
N LEU A 11 -10.71 3.06 5.38
CA LEU A 11 -11.36 2.61 4.14
C LEU A 11 -10.91 3.46 2.95
N LEU A 12 -10.88 4.79 3.11
CA LEU A 12 -10.39 5.70 2.08
C LEU A 12 -8.90 5.44 1.77
N ALA A 13 -8.06 5.32 2.80
CA ALA A 13 -6.65 5.00 2.64
C ALA A 13 -6.45 3.66 1.92
N ALA A 14 -7.25 2.64 2.26
CA ALA A 14 -7.19 1.34 1.60
C ALA A 14 -7.56 1.42 0.12
N CYS A 15 -8.65 2.11 -0.22
CA CYS A 15 -9.07 2.29 -1.62
C CYS A 15 -8.00 3.02 -2.44
N ILE A 16 -7.51 4.16 -1.95
CA ILE A 16 -6.53 4.98 -2.67
C ILE A 16 -5.20 4.23 -2.81
N THR A 17 -4.73 3.58 -1.74
CA THR A 17 -3.48 2.79 -1.77
C THR A 17 -3.59 1.62 -2.75
N SER A 18 -4.72 0.90 -2.74
CA SER A 18 -4.91 -0.25 -3.62
C SER A 18 -4.89 0.17 -5.08
N PHE A 19 -5.63 1.22 -5.43
CA PHE A 19 -5.66 1.76 -6.79
C PHE A 19 -4.30 2.31 -7.22
N ASN A 20 -3.65 3.08 -6.35
CA ASN A 20 -2.35 3.66 -6.62
C ASN A 20 -1.28 2.57 -6.86
N MET A 21 -1.29 1.49 -6.09
CA MET A 21 -0.38 0.37 -6.31
C MET A 21 -0.64 -0.37 -7.60
N GLY A 22 -1.90 -0.63 -7.96
CA GLY A 22 -2.19 -1.25 -9.25
C GLY A 22 -1.79 -0.36 -10.41
N PHE A 23 -1.93 0.97 -10.28
CA PHE A 23 -1.44 1.92 -11.26
C PHE A 23 0.09 1.89 -11.38
N VAL A 24 0.82 1.98 -10.26
CA VAL A 24 2.29 1.93 -10.25
C VAL A 24 2.81 0.62 -10.84
N PHE A 25 2.21 -0.51 -10.46
CA PHE A 25 2.56 -1.82 -11.00
C PHE A 25 2.38 -1.86 -12.52
N THR A 26 1.21 -1.43 -13.01
CA THR A 26 0.88 -1.41 -14.44
C THR A 26 1.87 -0.54 -15.22
N MET A 27 2.19 0.65 -14.69
CA MET A 27 3.16 1.55 -15.31
C MET A 27 4.54 0.91 -15.41
N ILE A 28 5.00 0.19 -14.39
CA ILE A 28 6.30 -0.50 -14.41
C ILE A 28 6.30 -1.65 -15.43
N THR A 29 5.21 -2.40 -15.55
CA THR A 29 5.13 -3.57 -16.45
C THR A 29 4.88 -3.21 -17.92
N GLU A 30 4.02 -2.22 -18.20
CA GLU A 30 3.68 -1.81 -19.57
C GLU A 30 4.75 -0.88 -20.18
N SER A 31 5.44 -0.06 -19.37
CA SER A 31 6.56 0.77 -19.88
C SER A 31 7.75 -0.05 -20.37
N ALA A 32 7.85 -1.32 -19.96
CA ALA A 32 8.90 -2.24 -20.39
C ALA A 32 8.60 -2.97 -21.71
N SER A 33 7.37 -2.91 -22.24
CA SER A 33 6.89 -3.95 -23.18
C SER A 33 6.29 -3.49 -24.52
N LYS A 34 6.15 -2.18 -24.83
CA LYS A 34 5.53 -1.76 -26.12
C LYS A 34 6.19 -0.57 -26.81
N GLU A 35 6.47 -0.73 -28.12
CA GLU A 35 6.62 0.38 -29.06
C GLU A 35 5.25 1.09 -29.21
N ILE A 36 5.18 2.35 -28.78
CA ILE A 36 3.92 3.11 -28.73
C ILE A 36 3.63 3.66 -30.13
N ASN A 37 2.83 2.94 -30.91
CA ASN A 37 2.31 3.41 -32.22
C ASN A 37 0.77 3.44 -32.24
N THR A 38 0.15 3.71 -31.09
CA THR A 38 -1.30 3.79 -30.87
C THR A 38 -1.70 5.13 -30.25
N ALA A 39 -2.92 5.59 -30.53
CA ALA A 39 -3.44 6.85 -30.00
C ALA A 39 -3.40 6.89 -28.46
N PHE A 40 -2.96 8.01 -27.89
CA PHE A 40 -2.78 8.22 -26.45
C PHE A 40 -4.00 7.79 -25.62
N PHE A 41 -5.21 8.09 -26.09
CA PHE A 41 -6.45 7.77 -25.37
C PHE A 41 -6.65 6.26 -25.19
N THR A 42 -6.35 5.46 -26.21
CA THR A 42 -6.47 4.00 -26.15
C THR A 42 -5.49 3.43 -25.13
N VAL A 43 -4.22 3.85 -25.19
CA VAL A 43 -3.18 3.42 -24.24
C VAL A 43 -3.54 3.82 -22.81
N ALA A 44 -3.98 5.07 -22.60
CA ALA A 44 -4.39 5.53 -21.27
C ALA A 44 -5.58 4.73 -20.73
N SER A 45 -6.56 4.40 -21.58
CA SER A 45 -7.73 3.61 -21.17
C SER A 45 -7.37 2.17 -20.79
N GLU A 46 -6.47 1.54 -21.55
CA GLU A 46 -5.98 0.18 -21.26
C GLU A 46 -5.19 0.15 -19.95
N VAL A 47 -4.29 1.10 -19.74
CA VAL A 47 -3.52 1.24 -18.49
C VAL A 47 -4.46 1.42 -17.31
N LEU A 48 -5.46 2.30 -17.40
CA LEU A 48 -6.42 2.52 -16.31
C LEU A 48 -7.26 1.29 -16.01
N LEU A 49 -7.75 0.60 -17.05
CA LEU A 49 -8.55 -0.62 -16.89
C LEU A 49 -7.73 -1.74 -16.25
N PHE A 50 -6.51 -1.99 -16.73
CA PHE A 50 -5.64 -3.01 -16.18
C PHE A 50 -5.24 -2.68 -14.74
N SER A 51 -4.91 -1.41 -14.46
CA SER A 51 -4.63 -0.92 -13.11
C SER A 51 -5.80 -1.19 -12.17
N PHE A 52 -7.03 -0.90 -12.61
CA PHE A 52 -8.24 -1.13 -11.82
C PHE A 52 -8.46 -2.62 -11.52
N LEU A 53 -8.37 -3.47 -12.54
CA LEU A 53 -8.55 -4.92 -12.39
C LEU A 53 -7.48 -5.52 -11.47
N PHE A 54 -6.20 -5.16 -11.68
CA PHE A 54 -5.11 -5.64 -10.86
C PHE A 54 -5.26 -5.18 -9.40
N SER A 55 -5.65 -3.93 -9.20
CA SER A 55 -5.95 -3.39 -7.87
C SER A 55 -7.06 -4.19 -7.18
N LEU A 56 -8.16 -4.47 -7.87
CA LEU A 56 -9.32 -5.16 -7.29
C LEU A 56 -9.01 -6.60 -6.91
N TRP A 57 -8.33 -7.35 -7.78
CA TRP A 57 -8.14 -8.78 -7.62
C TRP A 57 -6.91 -9.16 -6.78
N TYR A 58 -5.84 -8.37 -6.84
CA TYR A 58 -4.57 -8.73 -6.22
C TYR A 58 -4.20 -7.84 -5.04
N ILE A 59 -4.34 -6.52 -5.16
CA ILE A 59 -3.87 -5.59 -4.13
C ILE A 59 -4.90 -5.35 -3.03
N ALA A 60 -6.15 -5.04 -3.41
CA ALA A 60 -7.21 -4.69 -2.48
C ALA A 60 -7.46 -5.79 -1.43
N PRO A 61 -7.49 -7.09 -1.75
CA PRO A 61 -7.67 -8.13 -0.74
C PRO A 61 -6.57 -8.07 0.34
N ILE A 62 -5.31 -7.86 -0.05
CA ILE A 62 -4.18 -7.77 0.89
C ILE A 62 -4.31 -6.52 1.76
N VAL A 63 -4.59 -5.36 1.15
CA VAL A 63 -4.69 -4.09 1.88
C VAL A 63 -5.88 -4.10 2.84
N PHE A 64 -7.03 -4.64 2.44
CA PHE A 64 -8.22 -4.69 3.29
C PHE A 64 -8.13 -5.75 4.39
N LEU A 65 -7.58 -6.94 4.10
CA LEU A 65 -7.51 -8.04 5.07
C LEU A 65 -6.32 -7.93 6.03
N ALA A 66 -5.19 -7.39 5.59
CA ALA A 66 -3.98 -7.27 6.41
C ALA A 66 -3.60 -5.81 6.71
N GLY A 67 -3.68 -4.93 5.70
CA GLY A 67 -3.28 -3.52 5.84
C GLY A 67 -4.13 -2.74 6.85
N ILE A 68 -5.47 -2.80 6.74
CA ILE A 68 -6.38 -2.11 7.67
C ILE A 68 -6.19 -2.61 9.12
N PRO A 69 -6.22 -3.92 9.41
CA PRO A 69 -5.97 -4.41 10.77
C PRO A 69 -4.59 -4.05 11.31
N ALA A 70 -3.54 -4.12 10.49
CA ALA A 70 -2.19 -3.71 10.90
C ALA A 70 -2.17 -2.23 11.30
N SER A 71 -2.75 -1.35 10.47
CA SER A 71 -2.84 0.08 10.77
C SER A 71 -3.64 0.36 12.06
N ALA A 72 -4.76 -0.33 12.27
CA ALA A 72 -5.54 -0.21 13.52
C ALA A 72 -4.75 -0.70 14.75
N GLY A 73 -3.94 -1.76 14.60
CA GLY A 73 -3.02 -2.23 15.64
C GLY A 73 -1.94 -1.21 15.98
N ILE A 74 -1.33 -0.59 14.97
CA ILE A 74 -0.33 0.47 15.14
C ILE A 74 -0.93 1.68 15.86
N ASP A 75 -2.14 2.10 15.50
CA ASP A 75 -2.83 3.21 16.18
C ASP A 75 -3.05 2.92 17.66
N LYS A 76 -3.41 1.67 17.98
CA LYS A 76 -3.56 1.25 19.38
C LYS A 76 -2.24 1.34 20.15
N ILE A 77 -1.13 0.86 19.57
CA ILE A 77 0.22 0.91 20.18
C ILE A 77 0.69 2.35 20.39
N THR A 78 0.43 3.22 19.42
CA THR A 78 0.92 4.61 19.41
C THR A 78 -0.02 5.62 20.07
N SER A 79 -1.20 5.19 20.52
CA SER A 79 -2.28 6.06 21.04
C SER A 79 -1.84 7.03 22.14
N GLY A 80 -0.93 6.62 23.03
CA GLY A 80 -0.43 7.46 24.13
C GLY A 80 0.55 8.57 23.71
N ILE A 81 1.11 8.51 22.49
CA ILE A 81 2.15 9.45 22.02
C ILE A 81 1.81 10.08 20.66
N MET A 82 0.59 9.86 20.17
CA MET A 82 0.15 10.16 18.80
C MET A 82 0.31 11.63 18.37
N ASN A 83 0.33 12.57 19.32
CA ASN A 83 0.43 14.01 19.05
C ASN A 83 1.86 14.56 19.12
N THR A 84 2.86 13.71 19.34
CA THR A 84 4.27 14.10 19.39
C THR A 84 4.97 13.78 18.07
N GLU A 85 6.03 14.52 17.76
CA GLU A 85 6.87 14.22 16.60
C GLU A 85 7.45 12.80 16.68
N ALA A 86 7.93 12.40 17.87
CA ALA A 86 8.41 11.05 18.13
C ALA A 86 7.34 9.97 17.89
N GLY A 87 6.08 10.24 18.27
CA GLY A 87 4.95 9.34 18.03
C GLY A 87 4.62 9.20 16.54
N ASN A 88 4.67 10.28 15.77
CA ASN A 88 4.47 10.23 14.32
C ASN A 88 5.60 9.45 13.62
N THR A 89 6.85 9.68 14.01
CA THR A 89 8.00 8.93 13.48
C THR A 89 7.88 7.45 13.81
N LEU A 90 7.55 7.09 15.06
CA LEU A 90 7.32 5.69 15.43
C LEU A 90 6.18 5.07 14.61
N ARG A 91 5.08 5.79 14.41
CA ARG A 91 3.94 5.33 13.61
C ARG A 91 4.34 5.06 12.16
N ALA A 92 5.15 5.92 11.56
CA ALA A 92 5.68 5.72 10.20
C ALA A 92 6.59 4.48 10.13
N VAL A 93 7.52 4.33 11.07
CA VAL A 93 8.42 3.16 11.15
C VAL A 93 7.63 1.86 11.31
N LEU A 94 6.61 1.84 12.18
CA LEU A 94 5.77 0.67 12.38
C LEU A 94 4.96 0.30 11.13
N HIS A 95 4.51 1.28 10.32
CA HIS A 95 3.84 0.97 9.05
C HIS A 95 4.81 0.33 8.05
N VAL A 96 6.04 0.83 7.94
CA VAL A 96 7.07 0.22 7.09
C VAL A 96 7.35 -1.22 7.53
N LEU A 97 7.56 -1.44 8.83
CA LEU A 97 7.79 -2.79 9.38
C LEU A 97 6.60 -3.73 9.13
N ALA A 98 5.37 -3.23 9.31
CA ALA A 98 4.17 -4.00 9.00
C ALA A 98 4.09 -4.35 7.50
N GLY A 99 4.47 -3.42 6.61
CA GLY A 99 4.57 -3.67 5.17
C GLY A 99 5.53 -4.79 4.82
N ILE A 100 6.72 -4.79 5.43
CA ILE A 100 7.73 -5.84 5.26
C ILE A 100 7.17 -7.19 5.71
N VAL A 101 6.55 -7.26 6.89
CA VAL A 101 5.94 -8.50 7.40
C VAL A 101 4.83 -8.99 6.48
N ILE A 102 3.93 -8.11 6.03
CA ILE A 102 2.83 -8.46 5.12
C ILE A 102 3.39 -8.97 3.78
N ALA A 103 4.41 -8.31 3.23
CA ALA A 103 5.05 -8.75 1.99
C ALA A 103 5.67 -10.15 2.14
N LEU A 104 6.43 -10.40 3.21
CA LEU A 104 7.01 -11.72 3.49
C LEU A 104 5.93 -12.81 3.63
N LEU A 105 4.84 -12.50 4.35
CA LEU A 105 3.70 -13.42 4.48
C LEU A 105 3.03 -13.66 3.12
N ALA A 106 2.87 -12.64 2.30
CA ALA A 106 2.31 -12.78 0.95
C ALA A 106 3.16 -13.69 0.08
N TYR A 107 4.50 -13.57 0.11
CA TYR A 107 5.41 -14.49 -0.58
C TYR A 107 5.23 -15.94 -0.11
N PHE A 108 5.14 -16.15 1.21
CA PHE A 108 4.96 -17.48 1.78
C PHE A 108 3.62 -18.13 1.39
N VAL A 109 2.53 -17.36 1.42
CA VAL A 109 1.17 -17.87 1.15
C VAL A 109 0.91 -18.06 -0.36
N LEU A 110 1.42 -17.16 -1.20
CA LEU A 110 1.19 -17.20 -2.65
C LEU A 110 2.17 -18.12 -3.39
N GLY A 111 3.09 -18.77 -2.69
CA GLY A 111 4.09 -19.67 -3.29
C GLY A 111 5.12 -18.94 -4.15
N GLY A 112 5.39 -17.66 -3.84
CA GLY A 112 6.38 -16.87 -4.55
C GLY A 112 7.82 -17.27 -4.19
N VAL A 113 8.76 -16.95 -5.07
CA VAL A 113 10.19 -17.08 -4.78
C VAL A 113 10.57 -16.01 -3.76
N PHE A 114 11.10 -16.42 -2.61
CA PHE A 114 11.68 -15.49 -1.64
C PHE A 114 12.74 -14.64 -2.34
N PRO A 115 12.78 -13.32 -2.11
CA PRO A 115 13.75 -12.46 -2.76
C PRO A 115 15.17 -12.94 -2.46
N ASP A 116 15.98 -13.12 -3.49
CA ASP A 116 17.41 -13.40 -3.32
C ASP A 116 18.08 -12.13 -2.80
N PHE A 117 18.43 -12.13 -1.51
CA PHE A 117 19.12 -11.01 -0.86
C PHE A 117 20.58 -10.85 -1.28
N ASN A 118 21.07 -11.64 -2.24
CA ASN A 118 22.33 -11.39 -2.94
C ASN A 118 22.12 -10.63 -4.26
N ASN A 119 20.88 -10.57 -4.77
CA ASN A 119 20.54 -9.84 -5.98
C ASN A 119 20.01 -8.44 -5.63
N ARG A 120 20.80 -7.41 -5.99
CA ARG A 120 20.46 -6.00 -5.73
C ARG A 120 19.08 -5.59 -6.27
N GLU A 121 18.71 -6.04 -7.46
CA GLU A 121 17.44 -5.68 -8.09
C GLU A 121 16.25 -6.26 -7.32
N MET A 122 16.35 -7.51 -6.89
CA MET A 122 15.32 -8.15 -6.05
C MET A 122 15.17 -7.47 -4.69
N ILE A 123 16.28 -7.03 -4.08
CA ILE A 123 16.25 -6.27 -2.81
C ILE A 123 15.51 -4.95 -3.00
N ILE A 124 15.85 -4.19 -4.05
CA ILE A 124 15.21 -2.90 -4.33
C ILE A 124 13.71 -3.09 -4.59
N ASN A 125 13.34 -4.07 -5.40
CA ASN A 125 11.94 -4.39 -5.69
C ASN A 125 11.19 -4.82 -4.43
N PHE A 126 11.81 -5.63 -3.57
CA PHE A 126 11.20 -6.03 -2.30
C PHE A 126 10.96 -4.83 -1.37
N ILE A 127 11.97 -3.97 -1.19
CA ILE A 127 11.83 -2.76 -0.37
C ILE A 127 10.74 -1.86 -0.94
N PHE A 128 10.71 -1.66 -2.25
CA PHE A 128 9.70 -0.84 -2.90
C PHE A 128 8.29 -1.41 -2.70
N LEU A 129 8.09 -2.70 -2.99
CA LEU A 129 6.81 -3.40 -2.86
C LEU A 129 6.30 -3.47 -1.42
N SER A 130 7.18 -3.47 -0.42
CA SER A 130 6.80 -3.54 1.00
C SER A 130 6.66 -2.16 1.66
N ALA A 131 7.59 -1.23 1.42
CA ALA A 131 7.61 0.06 2.10
C ALA A 131 6.67 1.08 1.44
N TYR A 132 6.64 1.15 0.11
CA TYR A 132 5.84 2.15 -0.61
C TYR A 132 4.35 2.08 -0.28
N PRO A 133 3.64 0.94 -0.42
CA PRO A 133 2.22 0.88 -0.09
C PRO A 133 1.94 1.21 1.37
N SER A 134 2.82 0.80 2.28
CA SER A 134 2.65 1.07 3.71
C SER A 134 2.80 2.54 4.09
N VAL A 135 3.83 3.20 3.55
CA VAL A 135 4.05 4.63 3.78
C VAL A 135 2.92 5.44 3.14
N PHE A 136 2.51 5.06 1.93
CA PHE A 136 1.42 5.72 1.23
C PHE A 136 0.09 5.56 1.97
N PHE A 137 -0.24 4.36 2.44
CA PHE A 137 -1.41 4.12 3.29
C PHE A 137 -1.40 4.99 4.55
N TRP A 138 -0.29 4.99 5.28
CA TRP A 138 -0.13 5.81 6.49
C TRP A 138 -0.33 7.29 6.21
N LEU A 139 0.23 7.80 5.11
CA LEU A 139 0.11 9.19 4.71
C LEU A 139 -1.34 9.56 4.42
N ILE A 140 -2.07 8.75 3.64
CA ILE A 140 -3.47 9.00 3.33
C ILE A 140 -4.35 8.91 4.60
N ASP A 141 -4.14 7.89 5.44
CA ASP A 141 -4.89 7.75 6.70
C ASP A 141 -4.65 8.96 7.62
N THR A 142 -3.41 9.43 7.72
CA THR A 142 -3.06 10.61 8.53
C THR A 142 -3.71 11.88 7.98
N LEU A 143 -3.68 12.10 6.67
CA LEU A 143 -4.32 13.24 6.02
C LEU A 143 -5.85 13.21 6.18
N ALA A 144 -6.46 12.03 6.04
CA ALA A 144 -7.90 11.84 6.19
C ALA A 144 -8.35 12.05 7.64
N ASN A 145 -7.57 11.59 8.63
CA ASN A 145 -7.88 11.80 10.04
C ASN A 145 -7.70 13.26 10.49
N LYS A 146 -6.68 13.97 9.98
CA LYS A 146 -6.42 15.38 10.31
C LYS A 146 -7.55 16.32 9.86
N LYS A 147 -8.31 15.96 8.81
CA LYS A 147 -9.50 16.71 8.37
C LYS A 147 -10.69 16.55 9.32
N ASN A 148 -10.84 15.41 9.99
CA ASN A 148 -11.95 15.16 10.90
C ASN A 148 -11.79 15.85 12.27
N THR A 149 -10.60 16.35 12.60
CA THR A 149 -10.33 17.08 13.86
C THR A 149 -10.62 18.59 13.76
N LYS A 150 -10.96 19.09 12.56
CA LYS A 150 -11.22 20.51 12.29
C LYS A 150 -12.70 20.83 12.02
N ALA A 151 -13.61 19.88 12.24
CA ALA A 151 -15.06 20.04 12.07
C ALA A 151 -15.75 20.07 13.42
#